data_AF-K2DP01-F1
#
_entry.id   AF-K2DP01-F1
#
_cell.length_a   1.000
_cell.length_b   1.000
_cell.length_c   1.000
_cell.angle_alpha   90.00
_cell.angle_beta   90.00
_cell.angle_gamma   90.00
#
_symmetry.space_group_name_H-M   'P 1'
#
loop_
_entity.id
_entity.type
_entity.pdbx_description
1 polymer ?
#
loop_
_entity_poly.entity_id
_entity_poly.type
_entity_poly.pdbx_seq_one_letter_code
_entity_poly.pdbx_strand_id
1 'polypeptide(L)'
;MVHIVRSAVATGEYASSSEVIRDALRDWTYKRSLRQQGVAELRSVWQEALNDKTSGLSPDDVLDRLERKYQAIADAAGTKK
;
A
#
# COMPACT_ATOMS: atom_id res chain seq x y z
N MET A 1 -20.81 -21.75 -1.90
CA MET A 1 -19.44 -22.00 -1.38
C MET A 1 -19.04 -23.48 -1.48
N VAL A 2 -19.75 -24.41 -0.86
CA VAL A 2 -19.40 -25.86 -0.92
C VAL A 2 -19.29 -26.37 -2.37
N HIS A 3 -20.17 -25.93 -3.27
CA HIS A 3 -20.09 -26.26 -4.69
C HIS A 3 -18.76 -25.80 -5.32
N ILE A 4 -18.30 -24.57 -5.04
CA ILE A 4 -17.04 -24.03 -5.57
C ILE A 4 -15.85 -24.88 -5.11
N VAL A 5 -15.81 -25.22 -3.82
CA VAL A 5 -14.76 -26.09 -3.25
C VAL A 5 -14.78 -27.48 -3.88
N ARG A 6 -15.98 -28.06 -4.08
CA ARG A 6 -16.12 -29.37 -4.73
C ARG A 6 -15.71 -29.34 -6.20
N SER A 7 -16.09 -28.29 -6.93
CA SER A 7 -15.68 -28.11 -8.33
C SER A 7 -14.17 -27.98 -8.45
N ALA A 8 -13.52 -27.17 -7.61
CA ALA A 8 -12.06 -27.00 -7.64
C ALA A 8 -11.29 -28.31 -7.38
N VAL A 9 -11.85 -29.20 -6.56
CA VAL A 9 -11.29 -30.55 -6.38
C VAL A 9 -11.61 -31.45 -7.59
N ALA A 10 -12.84 -31.41 -8.09
CA ALA A 10 -13.28 -32.25 -9.21
C ALA A 10 -12.56 -31.93 -10.53
N THR A 11 -12.15 -30.68 -10.74
CA THR A 11 -11.34 -30.25 -11.89
C THR A 11 -9.85 -30.55 -11.73
N GLY A 12 -9.42 -31.02 -10.56
CA GLY A 12 -8.02 -31.30 -10.25
C GLY A 12 -7.19 -30.05 -9.94
N GLU A 13 -7.81 -28.87 -9.77
CA GLU A 13 -7.12 -27.65 -9.35
C GLU A 13 -6.54 -27.79 -7.93
N TYR A 14 -7.24 -28.55 -7.07
CA TYR A 14 -6.78 -28.92 -5.74
C TYR A 14 -6.94 -30.42 -5.51
N ALA A 15 -6.01 -31.04 -4.78
CA ALA A 15 -6.05 -32.46 -4.46
C ALA A 15 -7.11 -32.81 -3.39
N SER A 16 -7.54 -31.82 -2.58
CA SER A 16 -8.55 -32.03 -1.55
C SER A 16 -9.24 -30.73 -1.11
N SER A 17 -10.43 -30.84 -0.51
CA SER A 17 -11.12 -29.69 0.09
C SER A 17 -10.30 -29.03 1.22
N SER A 18 -9.52 -29.83 1.96
CA SER A 18 -8.62 -29.31 3.02
C SER A 18 -7.51 -28.44 2.45
N GLU A 19 -7.07 -28.71 1.23
CA GLU A 19 -6.08 -27.88 0.53
C GLU A 19 -6.67 -26.52 0.14
N VAL A 20 -7.88 -26.51 -0.44
CA VAL A 20 -8.62 -25.28 -0.74
C VAL A 20 -8.79 -24.41 0.51
N ILE A 21 -9.15 -25.02 1.63
CA ILE A 21 -9.34 -24.29 2.90
C ILE A 21 -8.01 -23.72 3.41
N ARG A 22 -6.92 -24.50 3.37
CA ARG A 22 -5.60 -24.00 3.79
C ARG A 22 -5.13 -22.84 2.92
N ASP A 23 -5.34 -22.93 1.63
CA ASP A 23 -4.95 -21.86 0.71
C ASP A 23 -5.77 -20.58 0.95
N ALA A 24 -7.09 -20.71 1.06
CA ALA A 24 -7.96 -19.59 1.40
C ALA A 24 -7.60 -18.95 2.76
N LEU A 25 -7.23 -19.75 3.76
CA LEU A 25 -6.81 -19.24 5.07
C LEU A 25 -5.45 -18.53 5.02
N ARG A 26 -4.51 -18.98 4.18
CA ARG A 26 -3.24 -18.27 3.96
C ARG A 26 -3.49 -16.90 3.34
N ASP A 27 -4.27 -16.85 2.26
CA ASP A 27 -4.63 -15.58 1.59
C ASP A 27 -5.37 -14.64 2.54
N TRP A 28 -6.34 -15.16 3.30
CA TRP A 28 -7.07 -14.38 4.31
C TRP A 28 -6.13 -13.81 5.39
N THR A 29 -5.19 -14.63 5.88
CA THR A 29 -4.23 -14.22 6.91
C THR A 29 -3.27 -13.15 6.37
N TYR A 30 -2.79 -13.32 5.14
CA TYR A 30 -1.97 -12.33 4.45
C TYR A 30 -2.69 -10.99 4.27
N LYS A 31 -3.92 -11.00 3.72
CA LYS A 31 -4.76 -9.80 3.56
C LYS A 31 -5.04 -9.12 4.89
N ARG A 32 -5.26 -9.90 5.96
CA ARG A 32 -5.47 -9.36 7.30
C ARG A 32 -4.21 -8.70 7.85
N SER A 33 -3.05 -9.31 7.67
CA SER A 33 -1.76 -8.75 8.09
C SER A 33 -1.48 -7.43 7.36
N LEU A 34 -1.65 -7.39 6.03
CA LEU A 34 -1.51 -6.17 5.24
C LEU A 34 -2.43 -5.05 5.73
N ARG A 35 -3.71 -5.37 6.01
CA ARG A 35 -4.66 -4.39 6.54
C ARG A 35 -4.21 -3.84 7.90
N GLN A 36 -3.74 -4.71 8.79
CA GLN A 36 -3.25 -4.30 10.11
C GLN A 36 -2.01 -3.40 10.00
N GLN A 37 -1.08 -3.74 9.12
CA GLN A 37 0.11 -2.95 8.83
C GLN A 37 -0.27 -1.57 8.26
N GLY A 38 -1.15 -1.52 7.26
CA GLY A 38 -1.61 -0.25 6.68
C GLY A 38 -2.31 0.66 7.69
N VAL A 39 -3.16 0.10 8.57
CA VAL A 39 -3.77 0.88 9.66
C VAL A 39 -2.74 1.37 10.67
N ALA A 40 -1.72 0.57 10.97
CA ALA A 40 -0.64 0.97 11.88
C ALA A 40 0.21 2.10 11.28
N GLU A 41 0.53 2.02 9.98
CA GLU A 41 1.26 3.05 9.25
C GLU A 41 0.49 4.38 9.22
N LEU A 42 -0.80 4.35 8.85
CA LEU A 42 -1.66 5.54 8.87
C LEU A 42 -1.72 6.18 10.26
N ARG A 43 -1.81 5.35 11.32
CA ARG A 43 -1.78 5.85 12.70
C ARG A 43 -0.44 6.49 13.03
N SER A 44 0.68 5.92 12.56
CA SER A 44 2.01 6.47 12.76
C SER A 44 2.14 7.84 12.11
N VAL A 45 1.77 7.96 10.82
CA VAL A 45 1.82 9.24 10.08
C VAL A 45 0.91 10.29 10.73
N TRP A 46 -0.28 9.89 11.19
CA TRP A 46 -1.17 10.79 11.92
C TRP A 46 -0.56 11.28 13.24
N GLN A 47 0.07 10.40 14.01
CA GLN A 47 0.74 10.79 15.25
C GLN A 47 1.95 11.69 14.99
N GLU A 48 2.71 11.44 13.92
CA GLU A 48 3.78 12.33 13.49
C GLU A 48 3.24 13.73 13.18
N ALA A 49 2.16 13.83 12.40
CA ALA A 49 1.52 15.10 12.08
C ALA A 49 0.96 15.83 13.31
N LEU A 50 0.39 15.10 14.28
CA LEU A 50 -0.09 15.71 15.54
C LEU A 50 1.06 16.24 16.41
N ASN A 51 2.23 15.60 16.35
CA ASN A 51 3.41 16.01 17.11
C ASN A 51 4.24 17.07 16.38
N ASP A 52 3.97 17.30 15.10
CA ASP A 52 4.58 18.36 14.30
C ASP A 52 4.10 19.73 14.82
N LYS A 53 5.06 20.55 15.24
CA LYS A 53 4.82 21.91 15.76
C LYS A 53 5.08 22.99 14.72
N THR A 54 5.42 22.61 13.49
CA THR A 54 5.62 23.56 12.42
C THR A 54 4.33 24.31 12.11
N SER A 55 4.47 25.59 11.79
CA SER A 55 3.32 26.40 11.39
C SER A 55 2.84 25.96 10.00
N GLY A 56 1.53 25.98 9.79
CA GLY A 56 0.95 25.71 8.48
C GLY A 56 1.54 26.66 7.42
N LEU A 57 1.82 26.10 6.24
CA LEU A 57 2.28 26.85 5.08
C LEU A 57 1.09 27.15 4.15
N SER A 58 1.16 28.26 3.43
CA SER A 58 0.21 28.51 2.34
C SER A 58 0.39 27.44 1.26
N PRO A 59 -0.70 26.95 0.63
CA PRO A 59 -0.61 26.09 -0.53
C PRO A 59 0.28 26.66 -1.63
N ASP A 60 0.20 27.97 -1.89
CA ASP A 60 0.99 28.65 -2.92
C ASP A 60 2.49 28.58 -2.63
N ASP A 61 2.91 28.87 -1.39
CA ASP A 61 4.32 28.77 -0.97
C ASP A 61 4.88 27.35 -1.14
N VAL A 62 4.04 26.34 -0.86
CA VAL A 62 4.41 24.93 -1.03
C VAL A 62 4.59 24.59 -2.50
N LEU A 63 3.67 25.03 -3.36
CA LEU A 63 3.72 24.80 -4.81
C LEU A 63 4.92 25.50 -5.45
N ASP A 64 5.16 26.77 -5.12
CA ASP A 64 6.31 27.55 -5.59
C ASP A 64 7.63 26.89 -5.20
N ARG A 65 7.71 26.31 -3.99
CA ARG A 65 8.88 25.57 -3.53
C ARG A 65 9.06 24.27 -4.32
N LEU A 66 7.97 23.55 -4.62
CA LEU A 66 8.00 22.30 -5.37
C LEU A 66 8.40 22.54 -6.82
N GLU A 67 7.85 23.56 -7.48
CA GLU A 67 8.19 23.92 -8.86
C GLU A 67 9.68 24.21 -8.99
N ARG A 68 10.23 25.07 -8.12
CA ARG A 68 11.67 25.36 -8.07
C ARG A 68 12.52 24.11 -7.88
N LYS A 69 12.09 23.20 -6.99
CA LYS A 69 12.80 21.92 -6.76
C LYS A 69 12.86 21.08 -8.02
N TYR A 70 11.73 20.91 -8.72
CA TYR A 70 11.68 20.07 -9.91
C TYR A 70 12.37 20.72 -11.12
N GLN A 71 12.30 22.05 -11.25
CA GLN A 71 13.04 22.77 -12.28
C GLN A 71 14.56 22.57 -12.11
N ALA A 72 15.08 22.70 -10.89
CA ALA A 72 16.49 22.47 -10.62
C ALA A 72 16.94 21.03 -10.94
N ILE A 73 16.08 20.03 -10.68
CA ILE A 73 16.35 18.63 -11.04
C ILE A 73 16.40 18.47 -12.57
N ALA A 74 15.47 19.10 -13.31
CA ALA A 74 15.43 19.05 -14.76
C ALA A 74 16.65 19.74 -15.38
N ASP A 75 17.02 20.92 -14.89
CA ASP A 75 18.18 21.68 -15.36
C ASP A 75 19.48 20.91 -15.13
N ALA A 76 19.63 20.28 -13.96
CA ALA A 76 20.78 19.42 -13.62
C ALA A 76 20.87 18.14 -14.48
N ALA A 77 19.73 17.61 -14.91
CA ALA A 77 19.68 16.49 -15.85
C ALA A 77 20.04 16.94 -17.28
N GLY A 78 19.65 18.16 -17.66
CA GLY A 78 19.95 18.76 -18.95
C GLY A 78 21.41 19.18 -19.14
N THR A 79 22.09 19.60 -18.07
CA THR A 79 23.51 20.01 -18.10
C THR A 79 24.51 18.86 -18.24
N LYS A 80 24.07 17.59 -18.09
CA LYS A 80 24.90 16.40 -18.28
C LYS A 80 24.93 15.89 -19.73
N LYS A 81 24.32 16.62 -20.68
CA LYS A 81 24.31 16.33 -22.11
C LYS A 81 25.21 17.31 -22.85
#